data_AF-A0AAD1S7U1-F1
#
_entry.id   AF-A0AAD1S7U1-F1
#
_cell.length_a   1.000
_cell.length_b   1.000
_cell.length_c   1.000
_cell.angle_alpha   90.00
_cell.angle_beta   90.00
_cell.angle_gamma   90.00
#
_symmetry.space_group_name_H-M   'P 1'
#
loop_
_entity.id
_entity.type
_entity.pdbx_description
1 polymer ?
#
loop_
_entity_poly.entity_id
_entity_poly.type
_entity_poly.pdbx_seq_one_letter_code
_entity_poly.pdbx_strand_id
1 'polypeptide(L)'
;MAVLKADLNTLSGRIKATEDIIQSLGIQQNTTANQLHEVSNAYTALSVKVGQLEDITRQCNLKIRMIPEIIEAGELPQFIRRLMSATLPHKQAKNILLEGIYRLPVNPNNKASFPNDVILSFRSRSDK
;
A
#
# COMPACT_ATOMS: atom_id res chain seq x y z
N MET A 1 47.37 41.16 -34.25
CA MET A 1 46.00 41.60 -34.55
C MET A 1 45.16 40.49 -35.18
N ALA A 2 45.57 39.85 -36.29
CA ALA A 2 44.76 38.83 -36.97
C ALA A 2 44.53 37.54 -36.13
N VAL A 3 45.56 37.03 -35.46
CA VAL A 3 45.49 35.84 -34.59
C VAL A 3 44.55 36.06 -33.41
N LEU A 4 44.69 37.20 -32.72
CA LEU A 4 43.83 37.58 -31.60
C LEU A 4 42.33 37.66 -31.98
N LYS A 5 42.04 38.09 -33.21
CA LYS A 5 40.68 38.19 -33.76
C LYS A 5 40.10 36.80 -34.08
N ALA A 6 40.94 35.88 -34.57
CA ALA A 6 40.53 34.49 -34.79
C ALA A 6 40.21 33.79 -33.46
N ASP A 7 41.07 33.95 -32.45
CA ASP A 7 40.86 33.38 -31.12
C ASP A 7 39.60 33.93 -30.43
N LEU A 8 39.34 35.23 -30.55
CA LEU A 8 38.11 35.87 -30.06
C LEU A 8 36.85 35.31 -30.74
N ASN A 9 36.89 35.07 -32.05
CA ASN A 9 35.77 34.50 -32.78
C ASN A 9 35.51 33.04 -32.36
N THR A 10 36.57 32.24 -32.17
CA THR A 10 36.46 30.87 -31.68
C THR A 10 35.91 30.83 -30.26
N LEU A 11 36.37 31.73 -29.39
CA LEU A 11 35.86 31.84 -28.02
C LEU A 11 34.38 32.24 -28.01
N SER A 12 33.98 33.22 -28.81
CA SER A 12 32.59 33.65 -28.95
C SER A 12 31.69 32.50 -29.43
N GLY A 13 32.14 31.71 -30.42
CA GLY A 13 31.40 30.53 -30.87
C GLY A 13 31.23 29.48 -29.78
N ARG A 14 32.25 29.25 -28.95
CA ARG A 14 32.18 28.34 -27.79
C ARG A 14 31.25 28.84 -26.70
N ILE A 15 31.26 30.14 -26.41
CA ILE A 15 30.34 30.76 -25.44
C ILE A 15 28.90 30.55 -25.88
N LYS A 16 28.59 30.88 -27.14
CA LYS A 16 27.25 30.69 -27.69
C LYS A 16 26.79 29.23 -27.64
N ALA A 17 27.64 28.28 -28.03
CA ALA A 17 27.31 26.86 -27.93
C ALA A 17 27.06 26.41 -26.48
N THR A 18 27.79 26.98 -25.52
CA THR A 18 27.59 26.69 -24.09
C THR A 18 26.27 27.30 -23.58
N GLU A 19 25.92 28.51 -24.00
CA GLU A 19 24.65 29.17 -23.69
C GLU A 19 23.46 28.36 -24.23
N ASP A 20 23.54 27.87 -25.47
CA ASP A 20 22.52 27.03 -26.08
C ASP A 20 22.33 25.71 -25.30
N ILE A 21 23.43 25.08 -24.87
CA ILE A 21 23.39 23.88 -24.03
C ILE A 21 22.72 24.18 -22.68
N ILE A 22 23.10 25.26 -22.00
CA ILE A 22 22.52 25.64 -20.70
C ILE A 22 21.01 25.88 -20.83
N GLN A 23 20.57 26.57 -21.88
CA GLN A 23 19.14 26.79 -22.14
C GLN A 23 18.41 25.46 -22.37
N SER A 24 18.98 24.56 -23.17
CA SER A 24 18.39 23.25 -23.44
C SER A 24 18.26 22.39 -22.17
N LEU A 25 19.28 22.43 -21.30
CA LEU A 25 19.27 21.73 -20.02
C LEU A 25 18.21 22.30 -19.07
N GLY A 26 18.07 23.63 -19.04
CA GLY A 26 17.01 24.29 -18.25
C GLY A 26 15.61 23.88 -18.70
N ILE A 27 15.37 23.77 -20.01
CA ILE A 27 14.10 23.28 -20.55
C ILE A 27 13.88 21.82 -20.14
N GLN A 28 14.87 20.95 -20.34
CA GLN A 28 14.78 19.54 -19.97
C GLN A 28 14.51 19.35 -18.48
N GLN A 29 15.22 20.09 -17.62
CA GLN A 29 15.02 20.05 -16.18
C GLN A 29 13.58 20.42 -15.80
N ASN A 30 13.03 21.48 -16.39
CA ASN A 30 11.65 21.88 -16.15
C ASN A 30 10.65 20.84 -16.64
N THR A 31 10.87 20.24 -17.82
CA THR A 31 10.02 19.16 -18.33
C THR A 31 10.04 17.94 -17.41
N THR A 32 11.23 17.50 -16.98
CA THR A 32 11.38 16.37 -16.06
C THR A 32 10.75 16.66 -14.69
N ALA A 33 10.91 17.87 -14.16
CA ALA A 33 10.29 18.27 -12.91
C ALA A 33 8.75 18.19 -12.97
N ASN A 34 8.16 18.68 -14.07
CA ASN A 34 6.71 18.60 -14.29
C ASN A 34 6.23 17.14 -14.39
N GLN A 35 6.93 16.31 -15.17
CA GLN A 35 6.62 14.88 -15.29
C GLN A 35 6.71 14.17 -13.93
N LEU A 36 7.73 14.47 -13.14
CA LEU A 36 7.89 13.89 -11.81
C LEU A 36 6.75 14.30 -10.87
N HIS A 37 6.30 15.56 -10.97
CA HIS A 37 5.15 16.03 -10.22
C HIS A 37 3.86 15.29 -10.62
N GLU A 38 3.62 15.10 -11.92
CA GLU A 38 2.45 14.36 -12.42
C GLU A 38 2.46 12.91 -11.94
N VAL A 39 3.61 12.23 -12.00
CA VAL A 39 3.78 10.87 -11.49
C VAL A 39 3.53 10.80 -9.99
N SER A 40 4.05 11.76 -9.22
CA SER A 40 3.82 11.84 -7.77
C SER A 40 2.33 11.99 -7.42
N ASN A 41 1.61 12.85 -8.17
CA ASN A 41 0.18 13.03 -8.00
C ASN A 41 -0.59 11.74 -8.35
N ALA A 42 -0.23 11.10 -9.47
CA ALA A 42 -0.85 9.85 -9.89
C ALA A 42 -0.62 8.72 -8.87
N TYR A 43 0.61 8.62 -8.34
CA TYR A 43 0.96 7.67 -7.29
C TYR A 43 0.13 7.90 -6.02
N THR A 44 0.00 9.15 -5.58
CA THR A 44 -0.81 9.52 -4.41
C THR A 44 -2.27 9.14 -4.61
N ALA A 45 -2.85 9.49 -5.77
CA ALA A 45 -4.22 9.13 -6.10
C ALA A 45 -4.43 7.60 -6.13
N LEU A 46 -3.47 6.85 -6.68
CA LEU A 46 -3.52 5.39 -6.69
C LEU A 46 -3.44 4.81 -5.28
N SER A 47 -2.53 5.32 -4.43
CA SER A 47 -2.40 4.89 -3.04
C SER A 47 -3.69 5.10 -2.26
N VAL A 48 -4.36 6.23 -2.45
CA VAL A 48 -5.67 6.51 -1.84
C VAL A 48 -6.71 5.50 -2.32
N LYS A 49 -6.77 5.23 -3.62
CA LYS A 49 -7.73 4.29 -4.20
C LYS A 49 -7.48 2.85 -3.73
N VAL A 50 -6.23 2.42 -3.61
CA VAL A 50 -5.87 1.12 -3.03
C VAL A 50 -6.32 1.05 -1.58
N GLY A 51 -6.07 2.08 -0.77
CA GLY A 51 -6.56 2.15 0.61
C GLY A 51 -8.09 2.02 0.71
N GLN A 52 -8.83 2.72 -0.16
CA GLN A 52 -10.30 2.60 -0.22
C GLN A 52 -10.76 1.18 -0.58
N LEU A 53 -10.10 0.52 -1.53
CA LEU A 53 -10.43 -0.85 -1.92
C LEU A 53 -10.09 -1.85 -0.80
N GLU A 54 -8.97 -1.66 -0.10
CA GLU A 54 -8.64 -2.46 1.08
C GLU A 54 -9.68 -2.29 2.18
N ASP A 55 -10.13 -1.06 2.43
CA ASP A 55 -11.18 -0.81 3.41
C ASP A 55 -12.48 -1.49 3.02
N ILE A 56 -12.91 -1.36 1.75
CA ILE A 56 -14.12 -2.03 1.23
C ILE A 56 -14.01 -3.55 1.40
N THR A 57 -12.89 -4.16 1.03
CA THR A 57 -12.69 -5.62 1.16
C THR A 57 -12.63 -6.06 2.62
N ARG A 58 -12.11 -5.23 3.53
CA ARG A 58 -12.05 -5.50 4.97
C ARG A 58 -13.35 -5.18 5.72
N GLN A 59 -14.34 -4.53 5.10
CA GLN A 59 -15.60 -4.18 5.78
C GLN A 59 -16.28 -5.40 6.37
N CYS A 60 -16.25 -6.52 5.66
CA CYS A 60 -16.81 -7.80 6.08
C CYS A 60 -15.82 -8.67 6.86
N ASN A 61 -14.67 -8.14 7.28
CA ASN A 61 -13.69 -8.89 8.08
C ASN A 61 -13.76 -8.47 9.55
N LEU A 62 -13.76 -9.45 10.46
CA LEU A 62 -13.59 -9.25 11.89
C LEU A 62 -12.26 -9.83 12.34
N LYS A 63 -11.53 -9.05 13.14
CA LYS A 63 -10.25 -9.46 13.70
C LYS A 63 -10.43 -9.92 15.14
N ILE A 64 -10.05 -11.16 15.41
CA ILE A 64 -9.99 -11.70 16.77
C ILE A 64 -8.53 -11.81 17.19
N ARG A 65 -8.24 -11.29 18.37
CA ARG A 65 -6.91 -11.29 18.98
C ARG A 65 -6.86 -12.33 20.08
N MET A 66 -5.65 -12.75 20.45
CA MET A 66 -5.41 -13.64 21.60
C MET A 66 -6.00 -15.05 21.44
N ILE A 67 -6.16 -15.54 20.21
CA ILE A 67 -6.47 -16.96 19.97
C ILE A 67 -5.19 -17.77 20.19
N PRO A 68 -5.14 -18.69 21.18
CA PRO A 68 -3.97 -19.51 21.44
C PRO A 68 -3.41 -20.17 20.18
N GLU A 69 -2.08 -20.16 20.01
CA GLU A 69 -1.41 -20.80 18.85
C GLU A 69 -1.57 -22.33 18.84
N ILE A 70 -1.90 -22.94 19.99
CA ILE A 70 -2.24 -24.38 20.06
C ILE A 70 -3.48 -24.73 19.22
N ILE A 71 -4.35 -23.75 18.92
CA ILE A 71 -5.47 -23.94 18.02
C ILE A 71 -4.95 -23.75 16.59
N GLU A 72 -4.74 -24.88 15.92
CA GLU A 72 -4.26 -24.92 14.55
C GLU A 72 -5.31 -24.41 13.55
N ALA A 73 -4.86 -24.08 12.34
CA ALA A 73 -5.72 -23.51 11.30
C ALA A 73 -6.93 -24.40 10.96
N GLY A 74 -6.77 -25.73 10.98
CA GLY A 74 -7.85 -26.68 10.73
C GLY A 74 -8.93 -26.70 11.81
N GLU A 75 -8.59 -26.33 13.05
CA GLU A 75 -9.50 -26.35 14.20
C GLU A 75 -10.20 -25.01 14.44
N LEU A 76 -9.66 -23.92 13.89
CA LEU A 76 -10.20 -22.56 14.01
C LEU A 76 -11.70 -22.48 13.71
N PRO A 77 -12.26 -23.08 12.65
CA PRO A 77 -13.69 -22.97 12.37
C PRO A 77 -14.57 -23.57 13.48
N GLN A 78 -14.18 -24.72 14.03
CA GLN A 78 -14.94 -25.36 15.09
C GLN A 78 -14.80 -24.59 16.40
N PHE A 79 -13.59 -24.11 16.71
CA PHE A 79 -13.34 -23.27 17.88
C PHE A 79 -14.19 -21.99 17.85
N ILE A 80 -14.19 -21.27 16.73
CA ILE A 80 -14.95 -20.04 16.59
C ILE A 80 -16.46 -20.28 16.67
N ARG A 81 -16.99 -21.37 16.11
CA ARG A 81 -18.41 -21.73 16.27
C ARG A 81 -18.80 -21.96 17.73
N ARG A 82 -17.94 -22.62 18.51
CA ARG A 82 -18.15 -22.80 19.96
C ARG A 82 -18.10 -21.46 20.69
N LEU A 83 -17.11 -20.62 20.36
CA LEU A 83 -16.96 -19.28 20.94
C LEU A 83 -18.19 -18.40 20.67
N MET A 84 -18.67 -18.37 19.43
CA MET A 84 -19.87 -17.61 19.05
C MET A 84 -21.12 -18.13 19.78
N SER A 85 -21.26 -19.46 19.89
CA SER A 85 -22.41 -20.06 20.58
C SER A 85 -22.40 -19.78 22.08
N ALA A 86 -21.23 -19.68 22.69
CA ALA A 86 -21.07 -19.33 24.10
C ALA A 86 -21.30 -17.82 24.37
N THR A 87 -20.84 -16.96 23.46
CA THR A 87 -20.88 -15.50 23.64
C THR A 87 -22.17 -14.84 23.13
N LEU A 88 -22.85 -15.44 22.15
CA LEU A 88 -24.07 -14.92 21.53
C LEU A 88 -25.20 -15.97 21.56
N PRO A 89 -25.73 -16.34 22.74
CA PRO A 89 -26.72 -17.41 22.87
C PRO A 89 -28.05 -17.11 22.15
N HIS A 90 -28.40 -15.82 21.97
CA HIS A 90 -29.65 -15.40 21.33
C HIS A 90 -29.55 -15.24 19.81
N LYS A 91 -28.35 -15.02 19.26
CA LYS A 91 -28.11 -15.12 17.81
C LYS A 91 -27.71 -16.56 17.55
N GLN A 92 -28.68 -17.45 17.31
CA GLN A 92 -28.34 -18.79 16.85
C GLN A 92 -27.37 -18.66 15.68
N ALA A 93 -26.14 -19.17 15.82
CA ALA A 93 -25.07 -19.13 14.83
C ALA A 93 -25.43 -19.80 13.49
N LYS A 94 -26.68 -20.24 13.32
CA LYS A 94 -27.21 -20.98 12.19
C LYS A 94 -27.21 -20.22 10.87
N ASN A 95 -27.14 -18.88 10.87
CA ASN A 95 -27.21 -18.09 9.64
C ASN A 95 -25.98 -17.22 9.37
N ILE A 96 -24.91 -17.31 10.16
CA ILE A 96 -23.68 -16.55 9.90
C ILE A 96 -22.89 -17.30 8.82
N LEU A 97 -22.92 -16.77 7.59
CA LEU A 97 -22.17 -17.32 6.46
C LEU A 97 -20.75 -16.75 6.46
N LEU A 98 -19.81 -17.55 6.95
CA LEU A 98 -18.38 -17.26 6.87
C LEU A 98 -17.86 -17.65 5.48
N GLU A 99 -17.17 -16.71 4.84
CA GLU A 99 -16.46 -16.94 3.58
C GLU A 99 -15.08 -17.57 3.84
N GLY A 100 -14.42 -17.18 4.93
CA GLY A 100 -13.12 -17.72 5.29
C GLY A 100 -12.72 -17.42 6.73
N ILE A 101 -11.83 -18.26 7.26
CA ILE A 101 -11.21 -18.09 8.59
C ILE A 101 -9.74 -18.43 8.43
N TYR A 102 -8.87 -17.50 8.79
CA TYR A 102 -7.43 -17.73 8.71
C TYR A 102 -6.68 -16.92 9.76
N ARG A 103 -5.54 -17.45 10.17
CA ARG A 103 -4.57 -16.75 11.03
C ARG A 103 -3.68 -15.88 10.15
N LEU A 104 -3.45 -14.64 10.55
CA LEU A 104 -2.52 -13.77 9.83
C LEU A 104 -1.10 -14.29 10.00
N PRO A 105 -0.24 -14.15 8.97
CA PRO A 105 1.17 -14.50 9.08
C PRO A 105 1.84 -13.69 10.18
N VAL A 106 2.93 -14.25 10.73
CA VAL A 106 3.73 -13.60 11.78
C VAL A 106 4.10 -12.20 11.32
N ASN A 107 3.57 -11.20 12.03
CA ASN A 107 3.95 -9.82 11.77
C ASN A 107 5.35 -9.59 12.37
N PRO A 108 6.37 -9.23 11.58
CA PRO A 108 7.73 -9.04 12.07
C PRO A 108 7.84 -7.92 13.12
N ASN A 109 6.86 -7.02 13.18
CA ASN A 109 6.78 -5.94 14.17
C ASN A 109 6.05 -6.35 15.46
N ASN A 110 5.46 -7.55 15.52
CA ASN A 110 4.79 -8.02 16.73
C ASN A 110 5.84 -8.62 17.68
N LYS A 111 5.77 -8.28 18.97
CA LYS A 111 6.64 -8.91 19.96
C LYS A 111 6.37 -10.42 19.90
N ALA A 112 7.42 -11.23 19.70
CA ALA A 112 7.34 -12.69 19.46
C ALA A 112 6.59 -13.51 20.53
N SER A 113 6.09 -12.86 21.58
CA SER A 113 5.32 -13.47 22.67
C SER A 113 3.80 -13.40 22.48
N PHE A 114 3.26 -12.70 21.47
CA PHE A 114 1.82 -12.63 21.24
C PHE A 114 1.37 -13.59 20.15
N PRO A 115 0.24 -14.30 20.34
CA PRO A 115 -0.36 -15.08 19.28
C PRO A 115 -0.79 -14.18 18.12
N ASN A 116 -0.73 -14.71 16.91
CA ASN A 116 -1.15 -14.06 15.70
C ASN A 116 -2.66 -13.80 15.71
N ASP A 117 -3.04 -12.70 15.06
CA ASP A 117 -4.43 -12.31 14.91
C ASP A 117 -5.14 -13.28 13.94
N VAL A 118 -6.41 -13.59 14.23
CA VAL A 118 -7.27 -14.40 13.36
C VAL A 118 -8.27 -13.48 12.68
N ILE A 119 -8.45 -13.66 11.36
CA ILE A 119 -9.44 -12.95 10.57
C ILE A 119 -10.60 -13.89 10.25
N LEU A 120 -11.80 -13.42 10.57
CA LEU A 120 -13.08 -13.98 10.14
C LEU A 120 -13.61 -13.13 9.01
N SER A 121 -13.80 -13.73 7.84
CA SER A 121 -14.42 -13.07 6.69
C SER A 121 -15.87 -13.51 6.57
N PHE A 122 -16.78 -12.55 6.58
CA PHE A 122 -18.21 -12.77 6.43
C PHE A 122 -18.65 -12.51 4.98
N ARG A 123 -19.64 -13.25 4.51
CA ARG A 123 -20.20 -13.03 3.18
C ARG A 123 -20.97 -11.70 3.06
N SER A 124 -21.51 -11.21 4.18
CA SER A 124 -22.26 -9.95 4.24
C SER A 124 -21.84 -9.10 5.45
N ARG A 125 -21.89 -7.78 5.27
CA ARG A 125 -21.63 -6.81 6.35
C ARG A 125 -22.67 -6.89 7.49
N SER A 126 -23.88 -7.37 7.22
CA SER A 126 -24.91 -7.61 8.23
C SER A 126 -24.55 -8.69 9.23
N ASP A 127 -23.63 -9.59 8.85
CA ASP A 127 -23.30 -10.79 9.61
C ASP A 127 -22.10 -10.56 10.54
N LYS A 128 -21.35 -9.49 10.31
CA LYS A 128 -20.29 -8.96 11.18
C LYS A 128 -20.89 -8.19 12.36
#